data_AF-A0A2T2VJQ5-F1
#
_entry.id   AF-A0A2T2VJQ5-F1
#
_cell.length_a   1.000
_cell.length_b   1.000
_cell.length_c   1.000
_cell.angle_alpha   90.00
_cell.angle_beta   90.00
_cell.angle_gamma   90.00
#
_symmetry.space_group_name_H-M   'P 1'
#
loop_
_entity.id
_entity.type
_entity.pdbx_description
1 polymer ?
#
loop_
_entity_poly.entity_id
_entity_poly.type
_entity_poly.pdbx_seq_one_letter_code
_entity_poly.pdbx_strand_id
1 'polypeptide(L)' 'MILIDNLHVGYGKNKPVIQGLNLSLTEGQIHGLVGLNGAGKTTLLT' A
#
# COMPACT_ATOMS: atom_id res chain seq x y z
N MET A 1 8.62 8.63 11.18
CA MET A 1 8.11 7.22 11.16
C MET A 1 6.67 7.22 10.67
N ILE A 2 6.35 6.42 9.66
CA ILE A 2 4.98 6.26 9.12
C ILE A 2 4.47 4.87 9.50
N LEU A 3 3.24 4.80 10.00
CA LEU A 3 2.55 3.56 10.32
C LEU A 3 1.22 3.52 9.58
N ILE A 4 0.94 2.39 8.94
CA ILE A 4 -0.32 2.06 8.30
C ILE A 4 -0.79 0.76 8.93
N ASP A 5 -2.02 0.78 9.44
CA ASP A 5 -2.69 -0.38 10.04
C ASP A 5 -3.98 -0.68 9.26
N ASN A 6 -4.12 -1.94 8.86
CA ASN A 6 -5.27 -2.52 8.18
C ASN A 6 -5.82 -1.65 7.02
N LEU A 7 -4.96 -1.20 6.11
CA LEU A 7 -5.37 -0.36 4.97
C LEU A 7 -6.13 -1.17 3.92
N HIS A 8 -7.31 -0.66 3.53
CA HIS A 8 -8.10 -1.14 2.41
C HIS A 8 -8.30 -0.01 1.40
N VAL A 9 -7.97 -0.23 0.13
CA VAL A 9 -8.11 0.78 -0.93
C VAL A 9 -8.74 0.15 -2.15
N GLY A 10 -9.77 0.78 -2.70
CA GLY A 10 -10.44 0.34 -3.92
C GLY A 10 -10.99 1.53 -4.70
N TYR A 11 -11.21 1.33 -6.00
CA TYR A 11 -11.81 2.33 -6.86
C TYR A 11 -13.28 1.97 -7.12
N GLY A 12 -14.21 2.82 -6.69
CA GLY A 12 -15.65 2.63 -6.87
C GLY A 12 -16.22 1.46 -6.05
N LYS A 13 -17.19 0.73 -6.62
CA LYS A 13 -17.86 -0.42 -5.97
C LYS A 13 -17.14 -1.77 -6.17
N ASN A 14 -15.94 -1.76 -6.76
CA ASN A 14 -15.20 -2.99 -7.03
C ASN A 14 -14.52 -3.54 -5.77
N LYS A 15 -14.05 -4.79 -5.85
CA LYS A 15 -13.21 -5.38 -4.81
C LYS A 15 -12.00 -4.47 -4.53
N PRO A 16 -11.56 -4.34 -3.27
CA PRO A 16 -10.43 -3.49 -2.94
C PRO A 16 -9.15 -4.03 -3.63
N VAL A 17 -8.37 -3.10 -4.18
CA VAL A 17 -7.05 -3.34 -4.77
C VAL A 17 -6.01 -3.66 -3.69
N ILE A 18 -6.11 -2.99 -2.55
CA ILE A 18 -5.33 -3.27 -1.33
C ILE A 18 -6.32 -3.74 -0.26
N GLN A 19 -6.01 -4.84 0.41
CA GLN A 19 -6.86 -5.43 1.46
C GLN A 19 -6.03 -5.74 2.70
N GLY A 20 -6.26 -5.00 3.78
CA GLY A 20 -5.65 -5.22 5.09
C GLY A 20 -4.14 -5.07 5.11
N LEU A 21 -3.59 -4.08 4.39
CA LEU A 21 -2.15 -3.83 4.38
C LEU A 21 -1.70 -3.17 5.69
N ASN A 22 -0.71 -3.79 6.34
CA ASN A 22 0.04 -3.21 7.46
C ASN A 22 1.43 -2.83 6.98
N LEU A 23 1.87 -1.60 7.25
CA LEU A 23 3.16 -1.09 6.82
C LEU A 23 3.78 -0.18 7.88
N SER A 24 5.07 -0.36 8.15
CA SER A 24 5.85 0.54 8.98
C SER A 24 7.07 1.03 8.20
N LEU A 25 7.19 2.35 8.05
CA LEU A 25 8.32 2.98 7.36
C LEU A 25 9.13 3.81 8.36
N THR A 26 10.41 3.47 8.49
CA THR A 26 11.33 4.15 9.39
C THR A 26 11.95 5.35 8.68
N GLU A 27 12.11 6.45 9.42
CA GLU A 27 12.75 7.65 8.87
C GLU A 27 14.24 7.41 8.58
N GLY A 28 14.77 8.07 7.55
CA GLY A 28 16.16 7.91 7.13
C GLY A 28 16.48 6.62 6.38
N GLN A 29 15.49 5.76 6.10
CA GLN A 29 15.66 4.53 5.32
C GLN A 29 15.08 4.65 3.91
N ILE A 30 15.79 4.05 2.95
CA ILE A 30 15.31 3.90 1.57
C ILE A 30 14.51 2.60 1.50
N HIS A 31 13.26 2.69 1.03
CA HIS A 31 12.36 1.55 0.91
C HIS A 31 12.04 1.28 -0.57
N GLY A 32 12.09 0.00 -0.96
CA GLY A 32 11.70 -0.43 -2.31
C GLY A 32 10.31 -1.06 -2.30
N LEU A 33 9.43 -0.57 -3.17
CA LEU A 33 8.10 -1.15 -3.39
C LEU A 33 8.10 -2.00 -4.66
N VAL A 34 8.11 -3.32 -4.51
CA VAL A 34 8.21 -4.30 -5.61
C VAL A 34 6.99 -5.21 -5.70
N GLY A 35 6.74 -5.76 -6.88
CA GLY A 35 5.62 -6.66 -7.14
C GLY A 35 5.14 -6.60 -8.59
N LEU A 36 4.28 -7.53 -8.99
CA LEU A 36 3.75 -7.62 -10.35
C LEU A 36 2.89 -6.40 -10.73
N ASN A 37 2.66 -6.21 -12.03
CA ASN A 37 1.72 -5.19 -12.52
C ASN A 37 0.31 -5.49 -11.98
N GLY A 38 -0.39 -4.46 -11.50
CA GLY A 38 -1.70 -4.61 -10.87
C GLY A 38 -1.67 -4.96 -9.38
N ALA A 39 -0.51 -5.19 -8.76
CA ALA A 39 -0.39 -5.53 -7.33
C ALA A 39 -0.70 -4.37 -6.34
N GLY A 40 -1.21 -3.23 -6.82
CA GLY A 40 -1.57 -2.09 -5.95
C GLY A 40 -0.43 -1.14 -5.58
N LYS A 41 0.75 -1.24 -6.22
CA LYS A 41 1.91 -0.38 -5.91
C LYS A 41 1.62 1.12 -6.08
N THR A 42 1.07 1.52 -7.23
CA THR A 42 0.67 2.91 -7.46
C THR A 42 -0.44 3.33 -6.52
N THR A 43 -1.42 2.43 -6.30
CA THR A 43 -2.53 2.63 -5.36
C THR A 43 -2.07 2.81 -3.91
N LEU A 44 -0.91 2.29 -3.52
CA LEU A 44 -0.32 2.52 -2.19
C LEU A 44 0.31 3.92 -2.07
N LEU A 45 0.74 4.51 -3.19
CA LEU A 45 1.45 5.79 -3.21
C LEU A 45 0.54 7.00 -3.46
N THR A 46 -0.72 6.77 -3.86
CA THR A 46 -1.71 7.80 -4.21
C THR A 46 -2.96 7.66 -3.37
#